data_AF-A0A370TBE1-F1
#
_entry.id   AF-A0A370TBE1-F1
#
_cell.length_a   1.000
_cell.length_b   1.000
_cell.length_c   1.000
_cell.angle_alpha   90.00
_cell.angle_beta   90.00
_cell.angle_gamma   90.00
#
_symmetry.space_group_name_H-M   'P 1'
#
loop_
_entity.id
_entity.type
_entity.pdbx_description
1 polymer ?
#
loop_
_entity_poly.entity_id
_entity_poly.type
_entity_poly.pdbx_seq_one_letter_code
_entity_poly.pdbx_strand_id
1 'polypeptide(L)'
;MKISMLFGLPLLALASAVAIPNEMEERAKCSLTAKWRDQWTEKALTRYRVKFSTVGVEPQTFCDSFYKGTAHCFSAVSNLQCGFDSGVDGGSWRVDFSAGQGTLGHNQYVNCMQEAANQWRADHPCDVFSSW
;
A
#
# COMPACT_ATOMS: atom_id res chain seq x y z
N MET A 1 -14.99 -29.40 66.42
CA MET A 1 -14.59 -30.14 65.20
C MET A 1 -15.31 -29.50 64.02
N LYS A 2 -14.60 -28.82 63.11
CA LYS A 2 -15.17 -28.14 61.92
C LYS A 2 -15.29 -29.16 60.78
N ILE A 3 -16.47 -29.29 60.18
CA ILE A 3 -16.73 -30.15 59.02
C ILE A 3 -16.46 -29.36 57.75
N SER A 4 -15.64 -29.96 56.89
CA SER A 4 -15.13 -29.45 55.61
C SER A 4 -16.12 -29.63 54.44
N MET A 5 -16.01 -28.68 53.50
CA MET A 5 -16.07 -28.81 52.02
C MET A 5 -17.42 -29.18 51.38
N LEU A 6 -18.09 -28.23 50.72
CA LEU A 6 -17.93 -27.77 49.33
C LEU A 6 -18.57 -28.71 48.29
N PHE A 7 -19.76 -28.31 47.85
CA PHE A 7 -20.51 -28.84 46.72
C PHE A 7 -19.68 -28.77 45.43
N GLY A 8 -19.47 -29.93 44.81
CA GLY A 8 -19.02 -30.03 43.42
C GLY A 8 -20.21 -30.31 42.50
N LEU A 9 -20.49 -29.42 41.56
CA LEU A 9 -21.27 -29.72 40.36
C LEU A 9 -20.45 -29.26 39.15
N PRO A 10 -20.11 -30.17 38.22
CA PRO A 10 -19.41 -29.79 37.01
C PRO A 10 -20.41 -29.10 36.08
N LEU A 11 -20.18 -27.81 35.79
CA LEU A 11 -20.81 -27.15 34.65
C LEU A 11 -20.24 -27.79 33.37
N LEU A 12 -21.04 -28.61 32.71
CA LEU A 12 -20.80 -29.03 31.33
C LEU A 12 -20.97 -27.81 30.42
N ALA A 13 -19.85 -27.20 30.03
CA ALA A 13 -19.81 -26.19 28.99
C ALA A 13 -20.08 -26.87 27.64
N LEU A 14 -21.24 -26.58 27.04
CA LEU A 14 -21.53 -26.88 25.64
C LEU A 14 -20.59 -26.02 24.78
N ALA A 15 -19.55 -26.65 24.25
CA ALA A 15 -18.72 -26.04 23.22
C ALA A 15 -19.51 -26.01 21.91
N SER A 16 -20.11 -24.87 21.59
CA SER A 16 -20.67 -24.60 20.27
C SER A 16 -19.51 -24.53 19.27
N ALA A 17 -19.36 -25.55 18.43
CA ALA A 17 -18.48 -25.50 17.28
C ALA A 17 -19.03 -24.47 16.29
N VAL A 18 -18.51 -23.24 16.36
CA VAL A 18 -18.72 -22.24 15.30
C VAL A 18 -18.08 -22.81 14.05
N ALA A 19 -18.88 -23.07 13.03
CA ALA A 19 -18.39 -23.40 11.70
C ALA A 19 -17.57 -22.21 11.20
N ILE A 20 -16.25 -22.35 11.13
CA ILE A 20 -15.37 -21.38 10.50
C ILE A 20 -15.60 -21.55 8.99
N PRO A 21 -16.11 -20.54 8.27
CA PRO A 21 -16.23 -20.64 6.82
C PRO A 21 -14.83 -20.81 6.23
N ASN A 22 -14.62 -21.95 5.58
CA ASN A 22 -13.41 -22.30 4.81
C ASN A 22 -13.45 -21.66 3.41
N GLU A 23 -13.88 -20.42 3.29
CA GLU A 23 -13.62 -19.65 2.07
C GLU A 23 -12.15 -19.25 2.10
N MET A 24 -11.29 -20.13 1.58
CA MET A 24 -9.93 -19.77 1.19
C MET A 24 -10.05 -18.69 0.13
N GLU A 25 -9.81 -17.44 0.52
CA GLU A 25 -9.71 -16.29 -0.37
C GLU A 25 -8.79 -16.66 -1.55
N GLU A 26 -9.35 -16.73 -2.76
CA GLU A 26 -8.58 -17.06 -3.97
C GLU A 26 -7.47 -16.01 -4.09
N ARG A 27 -6.20 -16.43 -3.96
CA ARG A 27 -5.05 -15.51 -4.04
C ARG A 27 -5.15 -14.69 -5.32
N ALA A 28 -4.92 -13.39 -5.20
CA ALA A 28 -4.90 -12.50 -6.35
C ALA A 28 -3.94 -13.02 -7.43
N LYS A 29 -4.42 -13.13 -8.67
CA LYS A 29 -3.62 -13.55 -9.84
C LYS A 29 -2.66 -12.45 -10.32
N CYS A 30 -2.71 -11.30 -9.68
CA CYS A 30 -1.99 -10.10 -10.04
C CYS A 30 -1.47 -9.39 -8.80
N SER A 31 -0.41 -8.61 -8.97
CA SER A 31 0.16 -7.82 -7.88
C SER A 31 0.79 -6.53 -8.38
N LEU A 32 0.90 -5.55 -7.48
CA LEU A 32 1.73 -4.36 -7.60
C LEU A 32 2.81 -4.43 -6.51
N THR A 33 4.06 -4.26 -6.89
CA THR A 33 5.16 -4.03 -5.96
C THR A 33 5.70 -2.63 -6.20
N ALA A 34 5.69 -1.77 -5.17
CA ALA A 34 6.17 -0.39 -5.28
C ALA A 34 7.06 -0.06 -4.08
N LYS A 35 8.28 0.43 -4.34
CA LYS A 35 9.26 0.69 -3.29
C LYS A 35 9.94 2.02 -3.51
N TRP A 36 10.13 2.78 -2.44
CA TRP A 36 11.07 3.87 -2.42
C TRP A 36 12.44 3.40 -2.89
N ARG A 37 13.07 4.20 -3.75
CA ARG A 37 14.36 3.92 -4.36
C ARG A 37 15.39 4.93 -3.91
N ASP A 38 15.13 6.21 -4.15
CA ASP A 38 15.98 7.31 -3.71
C ASP A 38 15.21 8.63 -3.61
N GLN A 39 15.88 9.64 -3.07
CA GLN A 39 15.40 11.01 -3.04
C GLN A 39 16.55 11.99 -3.26
N TRP A 40 16.25 13.15 -3.82
CA TRP A 40 17.19 14.25 -3.94
C TRP A 40 16.50 15.58 -3.70
N THR A 41 17.27 16.63 -3.45
CA THR A 41 16.75 17.99 -3.32
C THR A 41 16.89 18.72 -4.66
N GLU A 42 15.81 19.38 -5.09
CA GLU A 42 15.80 20.26 -6.24
C GLU A 42 15.02 21.53 -5.91
N LYS A 43 15.67 22.70 -5.97
CA LYS A 43 15.04 24.03 -5.78
C LYS A 43 14.11 24.12 -4.55
N ALA A 44 14.63 23.74 -3.38
CA ALA A 44 13.89 23.73 -2.10
C ALA A 44 12.72 22.74 -1.99
N LEU A 45 12.63 21.79 -2.92
CA LEU A 45 11.73 20.64 -2.84
C LEU A 45 12.55 19.36 -2.66
N THR A 46 11.98 18.39 -1.95
CA THR A 46 12.49 17.01 -1.98
C THR A 46 11.76 16.27 -3.08
N ARG A 47 12.51 15.61 -3.96
CA ARG A 47 11.97 14.73 -5.00
C ARG A 47 12.20 13.30 -4.59
N TYR A 48 11.10 12.55 -4.44
CA TYR A 48 11.07 11.14 -4.08
C TYR A 48 10.87 10.32 -5.34
N ARG A 49 11.63 9.24 -5.48
CA ARG A 49 11.47 8.28 -6.56
C ARG A 49 11.06 6.94 -5.99
N VAL A 50 9.93 6.46 -6.49
CA VAL A 50 9.41 5.12 -6.24
C VAL A 50 9.61 4.32 -7.51
N LYS A 51 10.21 3.14 -7.38
CA LYS A 51 10.23 2.13 -8.43
C LYS A 51 9.08 1.17 -8.22
N PHE A 52 8.48 0.71 -9.31
CA PHE A 52 7.41 -0.28 -9.21
C PHE A 52 7.42 -1.29 -10.34
N SER A 53 6.66 -2.35 -10.14
CA SER A 53 6.39 -3.40 -11.13
C SER A 53 5.02 -4.02 -10.85
N THR A 54 4.37 -4.52 -11.89
CA THR A 54 3.11 -5.26 -11.77
C THR A 54 3.26 -6.67 -12.32
N VAL A 55 2.42 -7.58 -11.83
CA VAL A 55 2.22 -8.93 -12.39
C VAL A 55 0.76 -9.05 -12.78
N GLY A 56 0.47 -9.56 -13.99
CA GLY A 56 -0.89 -9.80 -14.47
C GLY A 56 -1.68 -8.56 -14.89
N VAL A 57 -1.10 -7.36 -14.80
CA VAL A 57 -1.69 -6.08 -15.23
C VAL A 57 -0.59 -5.21 -15.85
N GLU A 58 -0.94 -4.38 -16.84
CA GLU A 58 -0.03 -3.39 -17.45
C GLU A 58 0.48 -2.37 -16.39
N PRO A 59 1.80 -2.13 -16.27
CA PRO A 59 2.34 -1.22 -15.25
C PRO A 59 1.83 0.22 -15.36
N GLN A 60 1.52 0.67 -16.59
CA GLN A 60 0.98 2.00 -16.86
C GLN A 60 -0.27 2.31 -16.01
N THR A 61 -1.07 1.30 -15.63
CA THR A 61 -2.29 1.54 -14.86
C THR A 61 -2.02 2.06 -13.45
N PHE A 62 -0.83 1.82 -12.89
CA PHE A 62 -0.42 2.45 -11.63
C PHE A 62 -0.08 3.94 -11.81
N CYS A 63 0.42 4.35 -12.98
CA CYS A 63 0.52 5.78 -13.30
C CYS A 63 -0.86 6.43 -13.38
N ASP A 64 -1.82 5.74 -13.98
CA ASP A 64 -3.18 6.24 -14.17
C ASP A 64 -3.93 6.41 -12.84
N SER A 65 -3.61 5.60 -11.82
CA SER A 65 -4.30 5.66 -10.52
C SER A 65 -4.07 6.97 -9.78
N PHE A 66 -2.95 7.66 -10.03
CA PHE A 66 -2.74 8.99 -9.50
C PHE A 66 -3.82 9.96 -10.03
N TYR A 67 -4.13 9.96 -11.33
CA TYR A 67 -5.09 10.89 -11.92
C TYR A 67 -6.55 10.67 -11.46
N LYS A 68 -6.89 9.46 -10.99
CA LYS A 68 -8.26 9.11 -10.58
C LYS A 68 -8.53 9.36 -9.09
N GLY A 69 -7.57 9.01 -8.22
CA GLY A 69 -7.76 9.02 -6.77
C GLY A 69 -7.04 10.16 -6.03
N THR A 70 -6.07 10.81 -6.68
CA THR A 70 -5.11 11.68 -5.98
C THR A 70 -5.09 13.11 -6.54
N ALA A 71 -6.23 13.64 -6.98
CA ALA A 71 -6.27 14.97 -7.60
C ALA A 71 -5.59 16.08 -6.76
N HIS A 72 -5.66 15.99 -5.43
CA HIS A 72 -4.99 16.93 -4.51
C HIS A 72 -3.47 16.74 -4.42
N CYS A 73 -2.95 15.59 -4.85
CA CYS A 73 -1.53 15.31 -5.00
C CYS A 73 -0.95 15.98 -6.24
N PHE A 74 -1.78 16.42 -7.19
CA PHE A 74 -1.35 17.21 -8.34
C PHE A 74 -1.40 18.71 -8.02
N SER A 75 -0.25 19.25 -7.70
CA SER A 75 0.00 20.69 -7.63
C SER A 75 1.22 21.06 -8.48
N ALA A 76 1.36 22.34 -8.83
CA ALA A 76 2.55 22.84 -9.54
C ALA A 76 3.86 22.50 -8.82
N VAL A 77 3.82 22.36 -7.48
CA VAL A 77 4.97 21.95 -6.65
C VAL A 77 5.18 20.44 -6.59
N SER A 78 4.14 19.63 -6.82
CA SER A 78 4.25 18.17 -6.76
C SER A 78 4.99 17.52 -7.92
N ASN A 79 4.98 18.15 -9.11
CA ASN A 79 5.65 17.68 -10.34
C ASN A 79 5.72 16.14 -10.45
N LEU A 80 4.54 15.51 -10.48
CA LEU A 80 4.41 14.06 -10.59
C LEU A 80 4.81 13.60 -11.98
N GLN A 81 5.76 12.66 -12.06
CA GLN A 81 6.20 12.07 -13.33
C GLN A 81 6.20 10.56 -13.19
N CYS A 82 5.40 9.88 -14.00
CA CYS A 82 5.33 8.42 -14.01
C CYS A 82 5.65 7.88 -15.39
N GLY A 83 6.39 6.78 -15.45
CA GLY A 83 6.73 6.13 -16.70
C GLY A 83 7.88 5.15 -16.59
N PHE A 84 8.16 4.47 -17.70
CA PHE A 84 9.34 3.64 -17.84
C PHE A 84 10.58 4.50 -18.06
N ASP A 85 11.66 4.17 -17.36
CA ASP A 85 12.94 4.87 -17.44
C ASP A 85 14.06 3.84 -17.63
N SER A 86 14.71 3.88 -18.81
CA SER A 86 15.83 2.99 -19.15
C SER A 86 17.08 3.27 -18.33
N GLY A 87 17.21 4.46 -17.73
CA GLY A 87 18.32 4.85 -16.87
C GLY A 87 18.17 4.40 -15.42
N VAL A 88 16.99 3.96 -14.99
CA VAL A 88 16.75 3.47 -13.63
C VAL A 88 16.93 1.97 -13.58
N ASP A 89 17.96 1.52 -12.87
CA ASP A 89 18.30 0.10 -12.63
C ASP A 89 18.34 -0.77 -13.90
N GLY A 90 18.76 -0.19 -15.04
CA GLY A 90 18.80 -0.89 -16.33
C GLY A 90 17.44 -1.04 -17.02
N GLY A 91 16.43 -0.30 -16.58
CA GLY A 91 15.07 -0.33 -17.12
C GLY A 91 14.06 -0.63 -16.04
N SER A 92 13.33 0.38 -15.57
CA SER A 92 12.30 0.21 -14.55
C SER A 92 11.18 1.22 -14.71
N TRP A 93 9.98 0.83 -14.29
CA TRP A 93 8.88 1.77 -14.09
C TRP A 93 9.11 2.56 -12.81
N ARG A 94 8.84 3.86 -12.87
CA ARG A 94 8.99 4.76 -11.74
C ARG A 94 7.87 5.78 -11.62
N VAL A 95 7.70 6.30 -10.42
CA VAL A 95 6.99 7.53 -10.10
C VAL A 95 7.98 8.46 -9.39
N ASP A 96 8.16 9.66 -9.92
CA ASP A 96 8.80 10.75 -9.19
C ASP A 96 7.73 11.70 -8.66
N PHE A 97 7.88 12.10 -7.40
CA PHE A 97 7.00 13.05 -6.72
C PHE A 97 7.84 14.09 -5.99
N SER A 98 7.62 15.36 -6.29
CA SER A 98 8.19 16.47 -5.53
C SER A 98 7.28 16.83 -4.36
N ALA A 99 7.86 17.20 -3.22
CA ALA A 99 7.12 17.75 -2.09
C ALA A 99 7.95 18.82 -1.39
N GLY A 100 7.31 19.60 -0.51
CA GLY A 100 8.02 20.51 0.37
C GLY A 100 9.11 19.79 1.18
N GLN A 101 10.19 20.48 1.52
CA GLN A 101 11.22 19.89 2.38
C GLN A 101 10.69 19.63 3.80
N GLY A 102 11.24 18.60 4.45
CA GLY A 102 10.92 18.22 5.81
C GLY A 102 9.68 17.32 5.96
N THR A 103 9.27 17.13 7.21
CA THR A 103 8.25 16.14 7.61
C THR A 103 6.91 16.32 6.89
N LEU A 104 6.47 17.57 6.70
CA LEU A 104 5.17 17.83 6.08
C LEU A 104 5.12 17.38 4.62
N GLY A 105 6.17 17.66 3.84
CA GLY A 105 6.21 17.18 2.46
C GLY A 105 6.50 15.69 2.35
N HIS A 106 7.26 15.10 3.28
CA HIS A 106 7.37 13.64 3.35
C HIS A 106 6.02 12.97 3.59
N ASN A 107 5.23 13.47 4.55
CA ASN A 107 3.88 12.96 4.81
C ASN A 107 2.96 13.12 3.59
N GLN A 108 3.07 14.26 2.87
CA GLN A 108 2.34 14.44 1.62
C GLN A 108 2.72 13.36 0.59
N TYR A 109 4.00 13.11 0.39
CA TYR A 109 4.49 12.05 -0.50
C TYR A 109 3.93 10.67 -0.12
N VAL A 110 4.04 10.28 1.16
CA VAL A 110 3.55 8.98 1.64
C VAL A 110 2.04 8.85 1.42
N ASN A 111 1.27 9.88 1.78
CA ASN A 111 -0.19 9.89 1.59
C ASN A 111 -0.56 9.72 0.11
N CYS A 112 0.09 10.48 -0.78
CA CYS A 112 -0.18 10.40 -2.21
C CYS A 112 0.14 9.02 -2.80
N MET A 113 1.26 8.41 -2.41
CA MET A 113 1.61 7.06 -2.86
C MET A 113 0.63 6.01 -2.31
N GLN A 114 0.23 6.14 -1.04
CA GLN A 114 -0.74 5.25 -0.41
C GLN A 114 -2.11 5.32 -1.10
N GLU A 115 -2.60 6.52 -1.39
CA GLU A 115 -3.89 6.71 -2.06
C GLU A 115 -3.88 6.19 -3.50
N ALA A 116 -2.82 6.45 -4.26
CA ALA A 116 -2.69 5.91 -5.61
C ALA A 116 -2.64 4.38 -5.61
N ALA A 117 -1.97 3.77 -4.63
CA ALA A 117 -1.94 2.32 -4.45
C ALA A 117 -3.31 1.75 -4.06
N ASN A 118 -4.05 2.45 -3.20
CA ASN A 118 -5.41 2.06 -2.82
C ASN A 118 -6.39 2.19 -4.01
N GLN A 119 -6.26 3.27 -4.80
CA GLN A 119 -7.06 3.44 -6.01
C GLN A 119 -6.75 2.34 -7.04
N TRP A 120 -5.48 2.00 -7.23
CA TRP A 120 -5.08 0.92 -8.12
C TRP A 120 -5.66 -0.44 -7.67
N ARG A 121 -5.63 -0.71 -6.35
CA ARG A 121 -6.26 -1.91 -5.77
C ARG A 121 -7.80 -1.90 -5.94
N ALA A 122 -8.43 -0.74 -5.88
CA ALA A 122 -9.87 -0.64 -6.12
C ALA A 122 -10.24 -0.95 -7.58
N ASP A 123 -9.41 -0.50 -8.53
CA ASP A 123 -9.60 -0.77 -9.95
C ASP A 123 -9.24 -2.24 -10.29
N HIS A 124 -8.33 -2.86 -9.54
CA HIS A 124 -7.78 -4.19 -9.81
C HIS A 124 -7.68 -5.00 -8.51
N PRO A 125 -8.45 -6.10 -8.34
CA PRO A 125 -8.46 -6.92 -7.11
C PRO A 125 -7.16 -7.76 -6.99
N CYS A 126 -6.04 -7.05 -6.80
CA CYS A 126 -4.68 -7.51 -6.85
C CYS A 126 -3.98 -7.26 -5.50
N ASP A 127 -2.95 -8.04 -5.21
CA ASP A 127 -2.10 -7.79 -4.05
C ASP A 127 -1.28 -6.51 -4.26
N VAL A 128 -1.05 -5.75 -3.18
CA VAL A 128 -0.17 -4.58 -3.23
C VAL A 128 0.88 -4.69 -2.13
N PHE A 129 2.14 -4.69 -2.54
CA PHE A 129 3.31 -4.68 -1.68
C PHE A 129 4.01 -3.34 -1.80
N SER A 130 3.79 -2.45 -0.84
CA SER A 130 4.37 -1.11 -0.86
C SER A 130 5.30 -0.82 0.32
N SER A 131 6.34 -0.04 0.06
CA SER A 131 7.19 0.58 1.08
C SER A 131 7.59 1.98 0.63
N TRP A 132 7.07 3.00 1.30
CA TRP A 132 7.24 4.40 0.95
C TRP A 132 8.38 5.06 1.73
#